data_AF-A0A9X0WA12-F1
#
_entry.id   AF-A0A9X0WA12-F1
#
_cell.length_a   1.000
_cell.length_b   1.000
_cell.length_c   1.000
_cell.angle_alpha   90.00
_cell.angle_beta   90.00
_cell.angle_gamma   90.00
#
_symmetry.space_group_name_H-M   'P 1'
#
loop_
_entity.id
_entity.type
_entity.pdbx_description
1 polymer ?
#
loop_
_entity_poly.entity_id
_entity_poly.type
_entity_poly.pdbx_seq_one_letter_code
_entity_poly.pdbx_strand_id
1 'polypeptide(L)'
;MTSADDAQSSFDAEGGLWPSADYQAQVERLRAAVGERIYLAELRDTEIQLSVRLTDRAYELLGVIDFPRPDPARGLAPHLILLDDGRGVNLGRIARISLQPFQPADNQLLYLDRAADQTLLFADRRLSRRFIAERTQAVLGQVLGRSAAAPQSQLESAPAAASPAAGAEAQAWEYSPLVDEDD
;
A
#
# COMPACT_ATOMS: atom_id res chain seq x y z
N MET A 1 29.63 -6.70 3.52
CA MET A 1 29.05 -7.60 2.50
C MET A 1 27.72 -8.05 3.06
N THR A 2 26.65 -7.29 2.77
CA THR A 2 25.30 -7.58 3.27
C THR A 2 24.49 -8.08 2.09
N SER A 3 24.03 -9.31 2.24
CA SER A 3 23.49 -10.20 1.20
C SER A 3 22.23 -9.68 0.54
N ALA A 4 22.12 -9.95 -0.75
CA ALA A 4 20.99 -9.68 -1.64
C ALA A 4 19.78 -10.62 -1.39
N ASP A 5 19.59 -11.12 -0.17
CA ASP A 5 18.65 -12.21 0.16
C ASP A 5 17.24 -11.73 0.57
N ASP A 6 17.09 -10.45 0.95
CA ASP A 6 15.82 -9.97 1.56
C ASP A 6 14.71 -9.65 0.52
N ALA A 7 14.97 -9.79 -0.78
CA ALA A 7 13.98 -9.53 -1.83
C ALA A 7 13.23 -10.81 -2.30
N GLN A 8 13.56 -11.98 -1.75
CA GLN A 8 13.20 -13.27 -2.36
C GLN A 8 12.14 -14.11 -1.64
N SER A 9 11.36 -13.54 -0.71
CA SER A 9 10.36 -14.30 0.05
C SER A 9 8.96 -13.67 0.04
N SER A 10 8.50 -13.25 -1.13
CA SER A 10 7.19 -12.58 -1.25
C SER A 10 6.09 -13.46 -1.83
N PHE A 11 6.35 -14.73 -2.14
CA PHE A 11 5.31 -15.63 -2.67
C PHE A 11 4.62 -16.50 -1.61
N ASP A 12 5.17 -16.66 -0.41
CA ASP A 12 4.56 -17.39 0.71
C ASP A 12 5.25 -17.00 2.04
N ALA A 13 4.62 -16.16 2.86
CA ALA A 13 5.14 -15.84 4.20
C ALA A 13 4.27 -16.38 5.35
N GLU A 14 3.32 -17.30 5.09
CA GLU A 14 2.55 -17.96 6.16
C GLU A 14 2.13 -19.40 5.78
N GLY A 15 3.09 -20.34 5.64
CA GLY A 15 2.87 -21.79 5.82
C GLY A 15 1.76 -22.51 5.03
N GLY A 16 1.16 -21.88 4.02
CA GLY A 16 0.03 -22.38 3.26
C GLY A 16 0.43 -23.30 2.11
N LEU A 17 -0.50 -24.16 1.69
CA LEU A 17 -0.36 -24.91 0.43
C LEU A 17 -0.34 -23.92 -0.74
N TRP A 18 0.75 -23.92 -1.49
CA TRP A 18 0.84 -23.23 -2.77
C TRP A 18 0.29 -24.10 -3.90
N PRO A 19 -0.53 -23.55 -4.82
CA PRO A 19 -1.13 -22.23 -4.77
C PRO A 19 -2.29 -22.14 -3.76
N SER A 20 -2.51 -20.94 -3.21
CA SER A 20 -3.54 -20.69 -2.19
C SER A 20 -4.98 -20.80 -2.73
N ALA A 21 -5.95 -20.99 -1.83
CA ALA A 21 -7.37 -21.01 -2.20
C ALA A 21 -7.84 -19.67 -2.80
N ASP A 22 -7.32 -18.54 -2.31
CA ASP A 22 -7.60 -17.21 -2.86
C ASP A 22 -7.07 -17.09 -4.31
N TYR A 23 -5.89 -17.63 -4.59
CA TYR A 23 -5.35 -17.67 -5.94
C TYR A 23 -6.28 -18.43 -6.89
N GLN A 24 -6.82 -19.59 -6.49
CA GLN A 24 -7.74 -20.34 -7.33
C GLN A 24 -9.04 -19.56 -7.60
N ALA A 25 -9.60 -18.89 -6.57
CA ALA A 25 -10.77 -18.03 -6.77
C ALA A 25 -10.50 -16.86 -7.72
N GLN A 26 -9.30 -16.28 -7.68
CA GLN A 26 -8.86 -15.26 -8.63
C GLN A 26 -8.75 -15.81 -10.06
N VAL A 27 -8.21 -17.02 -10.23
CA VAL A 27 -8.12 -17.69 -11.54
C VAL A 27 -9.50 -17.95 -12.12
N GLU A 28 -10.46 -18.41 -11.32
CA GLU A 28 -11.84 -18.60 -11.79
C GLU A 28 -12.51 -17.29 -12.20
N ARG A 29 -12.26 -16.18 -11.47
CA ARG A 29 -12.71 -14.84 -11.90
C ARG A 29 -12.10 -14.43 -13.24
N LEU A 30 -10.81 -14.74 -13.47
CA LEU A 30 -10.16 -14.48 -14.76
C LEU A 30 -10.76 -15.34 -15.88
N ARG A 31 -11.02 -16.63 -15.62
CA ARG A 31 -11.68 -17.53 -16.59
C ARG A 31 -13.07 -17.03 -16.97
N ALA A 32 -13.83 -16.52 -15.99
CA ALA A 32 -15.15 -15.93 -16.23
C ALA A 32 -15.08 -14.61 -17.01
N ALA A 33 -13.95 -13.90 -16.98
CA ALA A 33 -13.73 -12.63 -17.68
C ALA A 33 -13.06 -12.80 -19.06
N VAL A 34 -12.94 -14.02 -19.60
CA VAL A 34 -12.43 -14.24 -20.96
C VAL A 34 -13.36 -13.58 -21.96
N GLY A 35 -12.80 -12.80 -22.89
CA GLY A 35 -13.51 -11.93 -23.83
C GLY A 35 -13.69 -10.49 -23.34
N GLU A 36 -13.40 -10.20 -22.07
CA GLU A 36 -13.49 -8.85 -21.51
C GLU A 36 -12.21 -8.03 -21.76
N ARG A 37 -12.37 -6.71 -21.73
CA ARG A 37 -11.24 -5.77 -21.76
C ARG A 37 -10.68 -5.58 -20.35
N ILE A 38 -9.41 -5.93 -20.19
CA ILE A 38 -8.69 -5.87 -18.93
C ILE A 38 -7.53 -4.89 -18.98
N TYR A 39 -7.13 -4.41 -17.81
CA TYR A 39 -5.98 -3.55 -17.60
C TYR A 39 -4.98 -4.23 -16.69
N LEU A 40 -3.70 -4.06 -17.00
CA LEU A 40 -2.61 -4.78 -16.35
C LEU A 40 -1.70 -3.82 -15.61
N ALA A 41 -1.33 -4.20 -14.39
CA ALA A 41 -0.15 -3.69 -13.70
C ALA A 41 0.93 -4.78 -13.73
N GLU A 42 1.94 -4.63 -14.58
CA GLU A 42 2.98 -5.64 -14.78
C GLU A 42 4.17 -5.42 -13.83
N LEU A 43 4.73 -6.51 -13.31
CA LEU A 43 6.00 -6.50 -12.59
C LEU A 43 7.16 -6.51 -13.58
N ARG A 44 8.08 -5.55 -13.44
CA ARG A 44 9.30 -5.43 -14.23
C ARG A 44 10.48 -5.56 -13.30
N ASP A 45 11.16 -6.68 -13.42
CA ASP A 45 12.43 -6.92 -12.75
C ASP A 45 13.55 -6.28 -13.59
N THR A 46 14.32 -5.38 -12.97
CA THR A 46 15.56 -4.83 -13.55
C THR A 46 16.71 -5.19 -12.61
N GLU A 47 17.94 -5.23 -13.12
CA GLU A 47 19.15 -5.67 -12.37
C GLU A 47 19.36 -4.96 -11.01
N ILE A 48 18.70 -3.84 -10.79
CA ILE A 48 18.82 -2.98 -9.61
C ILE A 48 17.50 -2.70 -8.89
N GLN A 49 16.34 -2.97 -9.51
CA GLN A 49 15.05 -2.61 -8.91
C GLN A 49 13.87 -3.41 -9.49
N LEU A 50 12.99 -3.86 -8.60
CA LEU A 50 11.66 -4.33 -8.96
C LEU A 50 10.72 -3.12 -9.11
N SER A 51 10.13 -2.96 -10.30
CA SER A 51 9.23 -1.85 -10.63
C SER A 51 7.88 -2.35 -11.12
N VAL A 52 6.84 -1.53 -10.98
CA VAL A 52 5.51 -1.83 -11.55
C VAL A 52 5.29 -0.94 -12.76
N ARG A 53 4.95 -1.53 -13.90
CA ARG A 53 4.46 -0.81 -15.07
C ARG A 53 2.95 -0.83 -15.07
N LEU A 54 2.35 0.31 -14.71
CA LEU A 54 0.93 0.55 -14.88
C LEU A 54 0.68 1.17 -16.26
N THR A 55 -0.34 0.70 -16.98
CA THR A 55 -0.75 1.24 -18.26
C THR A 55 -2.26 1.42 -18.31
N ASP A 56 -2.71 2.46 -19.01
CA ASP A 56 -4.11 2.71 -19.37
C ASP A 56 -4.54 1.95 -20.64
N ARG A 57 -3.63 1.17 -21.24
CA ARG A 57 -3.97 0.34 -22.39
C ARG A 57 -4.81 -0.84 -21.94
N ALA A 58 -6.02 -0.91 -22.49
CA ALA A 58 -6.88 -2.08 -22.40
C ALA A 58 -6.41 -3.17 -23.36
N TYR A 59 -6.42 -4.42 -22.90
CA TYR A 59 -6.19 -5.62 -23.68
C TYR A 59 -7.42 -6.53 -23.59
N GLU A 60 -7.77 -7.22 -24.66
CA GLU A 60 -8.77 -8.30 -24.58
C GLU A 60 -8.15 -9.56 -23.95
N LEU A 61 -8.82 -10.13 -22.95
CA LEU A 61 -8.40 -11.39 -22.33
C LEU A 61 -8.88 -12.56 -23.19
N LEU A 62 -7.97 -13.19 -23.93
CA LEU A 62 -8.31 -14.30 -24.83
C LEU A 62 -8.38 -15.65 -24.11
N GLY A 63 -7.72 -15.80 -22.97
CA GLY A 63 -7.73 -17.07 -22.24
C GLY A 63 -6.83 -17.12 -21.02
N VAL A 64 -7.04 -18.16 -20.21
CA VAL A 64 -6.22 -18.50 -19.05
C VAL A 64 -5.83 -19.98 -19.18
N ILE A 65 -4.54 -20.25 -19.27
CA ILE A 65 -3.99 -21.59 -19.47
C ILE A 65 -2.99 -21.96 -18.38
N ASP A 66 -2.73 -23.25 -18.25
CA ASP A 66 -1.73 -23.74 -17.31
C ASP A 66 -0.32 -23.44 -17.82
N PHE A 67 0.55 -23.00 -16.91
CA PHE A 67 1.95 -22.77 -17.20
C PHE A 67 2.73 -24.08 -17.00
N PRO A 68 3.51 -24.54 -17.99
CA PRO A 68 4.01 -25.93 -18.03
C PRO A 68 5.02 -26.26 -16.94
N ARG A 69 5.72 -25.27 -16.38
CA ARG A 69 6.75 -25.44 -15.35
C ARG A 69 6.66 -24.30 -14.35
N PRO A 70 5.65 -24.30 -13.49
CA PRO A 70 5.50 -23.25 -12.52
C PRO A 70 6.56 -23.43 -11.41
N ASP A 71 7.08 -22.32 -10.92
CA ASP A 71 8.23 -22.28 -10.02
C ASP A 71 8.08 -21.04 -9.10
N PRO A 72 7.59 -21.23 -7.86
CA PRO A 72 7.35 -20.11 -6.95
C PRO A 72 8.64 -19.38 -6.58
N ALA A 73 9.78 -20.08 -6.48
CA ALA A 73 11.07 -19.47 -6.18
C ALA A 73 11.53 -18.51 -7.27
N ARG A 74 11.02 -18.66 -8.50
CA ARG A 74 11.30 -17.79 -9.64
C ARG A 74 10.16 -16.82 -9.96
N GLY A 75 9.10 -16.77 -9.14
CA GLY A 75 7.90 -15.98 -9.41
C GLY A 75 7.16 -16.44 -10.67
N LEU A 76 7.17 -17.74 -10.97
CA LEU A 76 6.41 -18.33 -12.07
C LEU A 76 5.18 -19.03 -11.50
N ALA A 77 4.02 -18.37 -11.64
CA ALA A 77 2.75 -18.90 -11.18
C ALA A 77 2.24 -20.07 -12.04
N PRO A 78 1.31 -20.90 -11.53
CA PRO A 78 0.72 -22.02 -12.27
C PRO A 78 -0.06 -21.67 -13.54
N HIS A 79 -0.42 -20.40 -13.74
CA HIS A 79 -1.25 -20.00 -14.88
C HIS A 79 -0.65 -18.83 -15.65
N LEU A 80 -1.04 -18.74 -16.91
CA LEU A 80 -0.68 -17.70 -17.87
C LEU A 80 -1.94 -17.18 -18.56
N ILE A 81 -2.02 -15.87 -18.74
CA ILE A 81 -3.09 -15.22 -19.51
C ILE A 81 -2.64 -14.98 -20.95
N LEU A 82 -3.58 -15.02 -21.88
CA LEU A 82 -3.39 -14.72 -23.30
C LEU A 82 -4.09 -13.42 -23.65
N LEU A 83 -3.40 -12.55 -24.39
CA LEU A 83 -3.88 -11.23 -24.79
C LEU A 83 -4.04 -11.10 -26.31
N ASP A 84 -4.89 -10.17 -26.76
CA ASP A 84 -5.13 -9.84 -28.17
C ASP A 84 -3.89 -9.41 -28.96
N ASP A 85 -2.87 -8.85 -28.31
CA ASP A 85 -1.61 -8.48 -28.93
C ASP A 85 -0.66 -9.67 -29.17
N GLY A 86 -1.13 -10.89 -28.94
CA GLY A 86 -0.40 -12.14 -29.14
C GLY A 86 0.52 -12.50 -27.98
N ARG A 87 0.54 -11.73 -26.89
CA ARG A 87 1.37 -12.02 -25.71
C ARG A 87 0.71 -13.04 -24.80
N GLY A 88 1.54 -13.93 -24.26
CA GLY A 88 1.25 -14.71 -23.07
C GLY A 88 1.98 -14.14 -21.86
N VAL A 89 1.27 -13.83 -20.78
CA VAL A 89 1.86 -13.27 -19.54
C VAL A 89 1.59 -14.19 -18.36
N ASN A 90 2.64 -14.67 -17.70
CA ASN A 90 2.50 -15.49 -16.50
C ASN A 90 1.95 -14.64 -15.35
N LEU A 91 0.99 -15.19 -14.58
CA LEU A 91 0.35 -14.44 -13.49
C LEU A 91 1.34 -13.97 -12.41
N GLY A 92 2.44 -14.70 -12.18
CA GLY A 92 3.49 -14.30 -11.23
C GLY A 92 4.32 -13.09 -11.68
N ARG A 93 4.08 -12.57 -12.89
CA ARG A 93 4.65 -11.32 -13.43
C ARG A 93 3.66 -10.16 -13.45
N ILE A 94 2.51 -10.33 -12.82
CA ILE A 94 1.43 -9.35 -12.81
C ILE A 94 1.15 -9.00 -11.35
N ALA A 95 1.12 -7.70 -11.04
CA ALA A 95 0.74 -7.23 -9.71
C ALA A 95 -0.79 -7.16 -9.58
N ARG A 96 -1.48 -6.74 -10.65
CA ARG A 96 -2.94 -6.54 -10.67
C ARG A 96 -3.52 -6.71 -12.07
N ILE A 97 -4.70 -7.32 -12.13
CA ILE A 97 -5.59 -7.31 -13.30
C ILE A 97 -6.93 -6.75 -12.90
N SER A 98 -7.42 -5.75 -13.64
CA SER A 98 -8.68 -5.08 -13.33
C SER A 98 -9.49 -4.72 -14.58
N LEU A 99 -10.79 -4.52 -14.40
CA LEU A 99 -11.70 -4.02 -15.45
C LEU A 99 -11.61 -2.49 -15.66
N GLN A 100 -10.88 -1.79 -14.80
CA GLN A 100 -10.57 -0.36 -14.94
C GLN A 100 -9.07 -0.10 -14.76
N PRO A 101 -8.49 0.90 -15.44
CA PRO A 101 -7.03 1.12 -15.46
C PRO A 101 -6.49 1.66 -14.13
N PHE A 102 -7.15 2.69 -13.59
CA PHE A 102 -6.68 3.44 -12.43
C PHE A 102 -7.69 3.32 -11.30
N GLN A 103 -7.20 3.01 -10.11
CA GLN A 103 -7.99 2.91 -8.87
C GLN A 103 -9.28 2.08 -9.03
N PRO A 104 -9.19 0.83 -9.51
CA PRO A 104 -10.37 -0.03 -9.62
C PRO A 104 -10.99 -0.26 -8.24
N ALA A 105 -12.31 -0.33 -8.20
CA ALA A 105 -13.03 -0.80 -7.03
C ALA A 105 -12.83 -2.32 -6.84
N ASP A 106 -13.07 -2.84 -5.62
CA ASP A 106 -12.81 -4.25 -5.29
C ASP A 106 -13.56 -5.24 -6.20
N ASN A 107 -14.77 -4.87 -6.64
CA ASN A 107 -15.57 -5.68 -7.57
C ASN A 107 -15.06 -5.66 -9.01
N GLN A 108 -14.11 -4.79 -9.34
CA GLN A 108 -13.46 -4.69 -10.65
C GLN A 108 -12.08 -5.34 -10.65
N LEU A 109 -11.61 -5.85 -9.50
CA LEU A 109 -10.38 -6.60 -9.37
C LEU A 109 -10.61 -8.06 -9.75
N LEU A 110 -9.93 -8.51 -10.80
CA LEU A 110 -9.96 -9.91 -11.23
C LEU A 110 -8.83 -10.70 -10.58
N TYR A 111 -7.66 -10.07 -10.47
CA TYR A 111 -6.46 -10.66 -9.88
C TYR A 111 -5.65 -9.59 -9.15
N LEU A 112 -5.11 -9.95 -7.99
CA LEU A 112 -4.25 -9.12 -7.17
C LEU A 112 -3.20 -10.00 -6.49
N ASP A 113 -1.94 -9.76 -6.83
CA ASP A 113 -0.81 -10.25 -6.05
C ASP A 113 -0.66 -9.33 -4.82
N ARG A 114 -1.08 -9.83 -3.65
CA ARG A 114 -1.07 -9.05 -2.41
C ARG A 114 0.34 -8.67 -1.96
N ALA A 115 1.34 -9.47 -2.28
CA ALA A 115 2.71 -9.14 -1.93
C ALA A 115 3.24 -8.00 -2.78
N ALA A 116 3.03 -8.08 -4.10
CA ALA A 116 3.33 -6.98 -5.01
C ALA A 116 2.54 -5.70 -4.68
N ASP A 117 1.27 -5.84 -4.30
CA ASP A 117 0.40 -4.72 -3.96
C ASP A 117 0.91 -3.93 -2.75
N GLN A 118 1.23 -4.63 -1.65
CA GLN A 118 1.75 -4.02 -0.42
C GLN A 118 3.13 -3.38 -0.62
N THR A 119 4.02 -4.02 -1.38
CA THR A 119 5.40 -3.56 -1.54
C THR A 119 5.56 -2.49 -2.61
N LEU A 120 4.76 -2.51 -3.69
CA LEU A 120 5.03 -1.70 -4.88
C LEU A 120 3.87 -0.78 -5.28
N LEU A 121 2.61 -1.24 -5.25
CA LEU A 121 1.46 -0.42 -5.66
C LEU A 121 1.10 0.65 -4.62
N PHE A 122 1.35 0.40 -3.34
CA PHE A 122 1.21 1.40 -2.28
C PHE A 122 2.47 2.26 -2.05
N ALA A 123 3.64 1.87 -2.58
CA ALA A 123 4.84 2.69 -2.53
C ALA A 123 4.68 3.97 -3.37
N ASP A 124 4.01 3.90 -4.53
CA ASP A 124 3.68 5.09 -5.32
C ASP A 124 2.72 6.04 -4.60
N ARG A 125 1.80 5.52 -3.77
CA ARG A 125 0.94 6.36 -2.92
C ARG A 125 1.70 7.07 -1.81
N ARG A 126 2.90 6.61 -1.46
CA ARG A 126 3.78 7.32 -0.51
C ARG A 126 4.43 8.55 -1.13
N LEU A 127 4.45 8.72 -2.45
CA LEU A 127 4.95 9.93 -3.12
C LEU A 127 3.97 11.12 -3.05
N SER A 128 3.26 11.29 -1.94
CA SER A 128 2.46 12.49 -1.69
C SER A 128 3.35 13.74 -1.66
N ARG A 129 2.79 14.90 -2.02
CA ARG A 129 3.52 16.19 -2.00
C ARG A 129 4.17 16.46 -0.64
N ARG A 130 3.51 16.04 0.44
CA ARG A 130 4.01 16.13 1.82
C ARG A 130 5.23 15.23 2.04
N PHE A 131 5.18 13.98 1.61
CA PHE A 131 6.30 13.04 1.74
C PHE A 131 7.51 13.46 0.89
N ILE A 132 7.28 13.94 -0.33
CA ILE A 132 8.36 14.50 -1.17
C ILE A 132 8.98 15.70 -0.45
N ALA A 133 8.18 16.64 0.05
CA ALA A 133 8.69 17.80 0.79
C ALA A 133 9.51 17.38 2.02
N GLU A 134 9.00 16.45 2.83
CA GLU A 134 9.70 15.93 4.01
C GLU A 134 11.02 15.25 3.65
N ARG A 135 11.05 14.44 2.57
CA ARG A 135 12.25 13.74 2.15
C ARG A 135 13.27 14.67 1.48
N THR A 136 12.82 15.60 0.64
CA THR A 136 13.68 16.63 0.03
C THR A 136 14.27 17.53 1.11
N GLN A 137 13.48 17.94 2.10
CA GLN A 137 13.96 18.75 3.22
C GLN A 137 14.96 17.99 4.09
N ALA A 138 14.76 16.69 4.33
CA ALA A 138 15.71 15.86 5.06
C ALA A 138 17.04 15.69 4.30
N VAL A 139 17.00 15.42 3.00
CA VAL A 139 18.20 15.27 2.16
C VAL A 139 18.94 16.60 1.98
N LEU A 140 18.20 17.69 1.73
CA LEU A 140 18.78 19.03 1.62
C LEU A 140 19.36 19.50 2.96
N GLY A 141 18.72 19.15 4.07
CA GLY A 141 19.23 19.36 5.42
C GLY A 141 20.58 18.68 5.62
N GLN A 142 20.73 17.41 5.22
CA GLN A 142 22.01 16.70 5.30
C GLN A 142 23.12 17.34 4.46
N VAL A 143 22.81 17.78 3.23
CA VAL A 143 23.76 18.48 2.35
C VAL A 143 24.17 19.84 2.93
N LEU A 144 23.25 20.53 3.62
CA LEU A 144 23.48 21.82 4.27
C LEU A 144 23.98 21.70 5.72
N GLY A 145 24.31 20.50 6.20
CA GLY A 145 24.81 20.25 7.56
C GLY A 145 23.78 20.40 8.68
N ARG A 146 22.49 20.49 8.36
CA ARG A 146 21.36 20.50 9.30
C ARG A 146 20.75 19.10 9.37
N SER A 147 21.19 18.29 10.31
CA SER A 147 20.51 17.02 10.60
C SER A 147 19.10 17.31 11.11
N ALA A 148 18.08 16.65 10.56
CA ALA A 148 16.73 16.74 11.07
C ALA A 148 16.74 16.31 12.54
N ALA A 149 16.56 17.27 13.44
CA ALA A 149 16.44 17.00 14.86
C ALA A 149 15.29 16.01 15.06
N ALA A 150 15.60 14.89 15.71
CA ALA A 150 14.60 14.03 16.32
C ALA A 150 13.62 14.90 17.15
N PRO A 151 12.33 14.53 17.25
CA PRO A 151 11.41 15.25 18.11
C PRO A 151 11.89 15.11 19.57
N GLN A 152 12.50 16.18 20.07
CA GLN A 152 12.81 16.36 21.48
C GLN A 152 11.53 16.69 22.22
N SER A 153 10.81 15.67 22.66
CA SER A 153 9.88 15.81 23.79
C SER A 153 10.63 15.50 25.08
N GLN A 154 11.61 16.35 25.39
CA GLN A 154 12.18 16.50 26.73
C GLN A 154 12.59 17.96 26.86
N LEU A 155 11.72 18.75 27.51
CA LEU A 155 12.05 19.78 28.51
C LEU A 155 10.82 20.68 28.70
N GLU A 156 10.01 20.34 29.70
CA GLU A 156 9.36 21.37 30.50
C GLU A 156 9.54 21.01 31.98
N SER A 157 10.79 21.05 32.42
CA SER A 157 11.11 21.41 33.80
C SER A 157 11.39 22.91 33.80
N ALA A 158 10.34 23.70 34.07
CA ALA A 158 10.48 25.12 34.40
C ALA A 158 10.40 25.31 35.93
N PRO A 159 11.31 26.10 36.52
CA PRO A 159 11.32 26.36 37.95
C PRO A 159 10.51 27.61 38.34
N ALA A 160 9.91 27.51 39.54
CA ALA A 160 9.76 28.51 40.60
C ALA A 160 8.85 29.77 40.47
N ALA A 161 8.12 29.96 41.59
CA ALA A 161 7.56 31.17 42.21
C ALA A 161 6.10 31.52 41.83
N ALA A 162 5.20 31.90 42.74
CA ALA A 162 5.39 32.50 44.06
C ALA A 162 4.14 32.43 44.98
N SER A 163 4.42 32.43 46.28
CA SER A 163 3.75 33.20 47.36
C SER A 163 2.47 32.72 48.07
N PRO A 164 2.27 33.18 49.33
CA PRO A 164 1.61 32.44 50.39
C PRO A 164 0.20 32.93 50.76
N ALA A 165 -0.37 32.20 51.72
CA ALA A 165 -1.64 32.34 52.43
C ALA A 165 -2.09 33.76 52.83
N ALA A 166 -3.40 34.01 52.76
CA ALA A 166 -4.28 34.13 53.94
C ALA A 166 -5.72 34.57 53.56
N GLY A 167 -6.70 33.84 54.09
CA GLY A 167 -8.01 34.28 54.59
C GLY A 167 -8.91 35.22 53.76
N ALA A 168 -10.08 34.73 53.37
CA ALA A 168 -11.40 35.29 53.74
C ALA A 168 -12.54 34.63 52.94
N GLU A 169 -13.51 34.10 53.69
CA GLU A 169 -14.95 34.08 53.37
C GLU A 169 -15.41 33.39 52.08
N ALA A 170 -15.74 32.10 52.21
CA ALA A 170 -16.63 31.41 51.29
C ALA A 170 -18.10 31.76 51.65
N GLN A 171 -18.65 32.77 50.97
CA GLN A 171 -20.09 32.98 50.90
C GLN A 171 -20.66 32.16 49.73
N ALA A 172 -21.62 31.32 50.09
CA ALA A 172 -22.41 30.45 49.23
C ALA A 172 -23.21 31.23 48.20
N TRP A 173 -23.09 30.87 46.91
CA TRP A 173 -24.17 31.06 45.93
C TRP A 173 -24.22 29.84 45.02
N GLU A 174 -25.27 29.05 45.24
CA GLU A 174 -25.69 27.90 44.45
C GLU A 174 -25.93 28.27 42.99
N TYR A 175 -25.58 27.34 42.12
CA TYR A 175 -25.99 27.29 40.73
C TYR A 175 -27.39 26.66 40.68
N SER A 176 -28.39 27.39 40.20
CA SER A 176 -29.49 26.74 39.49
C SER A 176 -30.21 27.65 38.50
N PRO A 177 -30.65 27.07 37.37
CA PRO A 177 -30.99 27.80 36.15
C PRO A 177 -32.41 28.37 36.20
N LEU A 178 -32.58 29.55 35.62
CA LEU A 178 -33.88 30.13 35.32
C LEU A 178 -34.51 29.34 34.16
N VAL A 179 -35.71 28.82 34.40
CA VAL A 179 -36.61 28.22 33.41
C VAL A 179 -37.29 29.35 32.65
N ASP A 180 -37.36 29.23 31.33
CA ASP A 180 -38.09 30.11 30.42
C ASP A 180 -39.61 29.83 30.43
N GLU A 181 -40.35 30.93 30.29
CA GLU A 181 -41.68 31.11 29.68
C GLU A 181 -42.96 30.60 30.40
N ASP A 182 -43.88 31.53 30.68
CA ASP A 182 -45.22 31.54 30.05
C ASP A 182 -45.89 32.94 30.15
N ASP A 183 -46.55 33.30 29.03
CA ASP A 183 -47.44 34.44 28.67
C ASP A 183 -46.88 35.86 28.41
#